data_AF-A0A952PRQ8-F1
#
_entry.id   AF-A0A952PRQ8-F1
#
_cell.length_a   1.000
_cell.length_b   1.000
_cell.length_c   1.000
_cell.angle_alpha   90.00
_cell.angle_beta   90.00
_cell.angle_gamma   90.00
#
_symmetry.space_group_name_H-M   'P 1'
#
loop_
_entity.id
_entity.type
_entity.pdbx_description
1 polymer ?
#
loop_
_entity_poly.entity_id
_entity_poly.type
_entity_poly.pdbx_seq_one_letter_code
_entity_poly.pdbx_strand_id
1 'polypeptide(L)'
;MGHDKIGAGSEGFDERTAPLYAGEARENLSLDAGLGKPGADDISTMASKFGLKVRETAGQDEFYFRADGKDNVVLKLPAQETTTNLAEREITEALQNRVHEIENNYKVQIAMPGEPVEKQTVKKADCSTEPGEMVYATQPTFSGLYAVKEAMSRSQPSQLTADGKDGIKIYFLDKQILPQPVYGNKYALGLYIPQDKDRHISMYITPDGAKAPPTAKDVTSGLDRNLQWILTHEATHNSQANSWPTTFPYLPKGLPEQFGWETINHIEKDGKVVFEAYLLNGKNGESYVNVPASCAEETKWISVKDGKVIGEDGKPTDDKDKVRHFTNEEVMERAAVKPISYYFPNPKEMLSEALSAYRGGQDMRRYLYRESPTLYTATKNYDDQEISRVYGLDSTGQSRFLRTPDGLLAKRDLSSVMNLRSFEESLKSER
;
A
#
# COMPACT_ATOMS: atom_id res chain seq x y z
N MET A 1 -57.14 -11.98 13.11
CA MET A 1 -56.10 -11.27 13.87
C MET A 1 -55.18 -10.64 12.85
N GLY A 2 -55.27 -9.32 12.72
CA GLY A 2 -54.61 -8.54 11.66
C GLY A 2 -53.14 -8.34 11.96
N HIS A 3 -52.33 -8.31 10.90
CA HIS A 3 -50.98 -7.77 10.96
C HIS A 3 -50.90 -6.61 9.98
N ASP A 4 -50.62 -5.46 10.57
CA ASP A 4 -50.54 -4.15 9.95
C ASP A 4 -49.37 -4.04 8.97
N LYS A 5 -49.64 -3.32 7.89
CA LYS A 5 -48.66 -2.81 6.94
C LYS A 5 -47.95 -1.63 7.58
N ILE A 6 -46.62 -1.69 7.70
CA ILE A 6 -45.79 -0.53 8.02
C ILE A 6 -45.32 0.09 6.70
N GLY A 7 -45.70 1.35 6.52
CA GLY A 7 -45.49 2.15 5.32
C GLY A 7 -44.06 2.62 5.13
N ALA A 8 -43.73 2.83 3.86
CA ALA A 8 -42.53 3.51 3.40
C ALA A 8 -42.60 5.00 3.76
N GLY A 9 -41.70 5.43 4.65
CA GLY A 9 -41.36 6.84 4.83
C GLY A 9 -40.15 7.17 3.98
N SER A 10 -40.37 7.90 2.89
CA SER A 10 -39.32 8.58 2.12
C SER A 10 -38.98 9.89 2.84
N GLU A 11 -37.97 9.86 3.71
CA GLU A 11 -37.37 11.08 4.26
C GLU A 11 -36.17 11.47 3.41
N GLY A 12 -36.16 12.76 3.05
CA GLY A 12 -35.27 13.37 2.06
C GLY A 12 -33.80 13.26 2.44
N PHE A 13 -32.99 13.03 1.41
CA PHE A 13 -31.55 13.22 1.47
C PHE A 13 -31.28 14.70 1.78
N ASP A 14 -30.72 14.93 2.95
CA ASP A 14 -30.27 16.21 3.44
C ASP A 14 -28.91 16.53 2.82
N GLU A 15 -28.90 17.42 1.82
CA GLU A 15 -27.69 18.03 1.27
C GLU A 15 -27.10 18.99 2.30
N ARG A 16 -26.33 18.48 3.26
CA ARG A 16 -25.54 19.31 4.17
C ARG A 16 -24.06 18.94 4.18
N THR A 17 -23.32 19.88 3.56
CA THR A 17 -21.96 20.34 3.87
C THR A 17 -20.79 19.42 3.54
N ALA A 18 -20.34 19.50 2.28
CA ALA A 18 -18.91 19.51 2.00
C ALA A 18 -18.28 20.75 2.70
N PRO A 19 -17.11 20.64 3.35
CA PRO A 19 -16.42 21.81 3.84
C PRO A 19 -16.00 22.69 2.65
N LEU A 20 -16.68 23.82 2.52
CA LEU A 20 -16.25 24.91 1.65
C LEU A 20 -14.85 25.34 2.11
N TYR A 21 -13.86 25.21 1.23
CA TYR A 21 -12.59 25.92 1.31
C TYR A 21 -12.87 27.42 1.17
N ALA A 22 -13.28 28.05 2.26
CA ALA A 22 -13.28 29.50 2.41
C ALA A 22 -11.98 29.91 3.09
N GLY A 23 -10.88 29.86 2.34
CA GLY A 23 -9.70 30.67 2.65
C GLY A 23 -10.04 32.12 2.31
N GLU A 24 -10.66 32.84 3.23
CA GLU A 24 -10.78 34.29 3.17
C GLU A 24 -9.39 34.91 3.35
N ALA A 25 -8.77 35.31 2.24
CA ALA A 25 -7.84 36.43 2.15
C ALA A 25 -7.75 36.89 0.68
N ARG A 26 -8.81 37.51 0.17
CA ARG A 26 -8.73 38.36 -1.03
C ARG A 26 -8.49 39.80 -0.59
N GLU A 27 -7.28 40.08 -0.11
CA GLU A 27 -6.75 41.44 -0.19
C GLU A 27 -6.19 41.64 -1.60
N ASN A 28 -6.80 42.58 -2.34
CA ASN A 28 -6.26 43.12 -3.57
C ASN A 28 -4.98 43.89 -3.25
N LEU A 29 -3.86 43.19 -3.10
CA LEU A 29 -2.54 43.78 -3.10
C LEU A 29 -2.17 44.12 -4.54
N SER A 30 -2.40 45.38 -4.90
CA SER A 30 -1.76 46.06 -6.02
C SER A 30 -0.24 46.06 -5.81
N LEU A 31 0.44 45.01 -6.28
CA LEU A 31 1.89 44.89 -6.35
C LEU A 31 2.38 45.54 -7.66
N ASP A 32 2.54 46.86 -7.64
CA ASP A 32 3.31 47.58 -8.67
C ASP A 32 4.47 48.33 -8.00
N ALA A 33 5.23 47.58 -7.20
CA ALA A 33 6.53 48.01 -6.69
C ALA A 33 7.59 47.17 -7.40
N GLY A 34 8.46 47.85 -8.17
CA GLY A 34 9.50 47.26 -9.00
C GLY A 34 10.48 46.37 -8.24
N LEU A 35 10.07 45.14 -7.96
CA LEU A 35 10.92 44.04 -7.55
C LEU A 35 11.60 43.52 -8.81
N GLY A 36 12.93 43.57 -8.83
CA GLY A 36 13.73 42.98 -9.91
C GLY A 36 13.29 41.54 -10.16
N LYS A 37 13.37 41.09 -11.42
CA LYS A 37 13.01 39.71 -11.79
C LYS A 37 13.69 38.74 -10.80
N PRO A 38 12.94 37.85 -10.14
CA PRO A 38 13.55 36.80 -9.34
C PRO A 38 14.56 36.05 -10.20
N GLY A 39 15.67 35.64 -9.60
CA GLY A 39 16.65 34.81 -10.31
C GLY A 39 15.98 33.49 -10.73
N ALA A 40 16.44 32.87 -11.82
CA ALA A 40 15.98 31.53 -12.22
C ALA A 40 16.09 30.50 -11.06
N ASP A 41 17.01 30.75 -10.12
CA ASP A 41 17.22 29.98 -8.91
C ASP A 41 16.03 30.04 -7.93
N ASP A 42 15.32 31.16 -7.83
CA ASP A 42 14.18 31.33 -6.91
C ASP A 42 12.97 30.50 -7.37
N ILE A 43 12.67 30.54 -8.67
CA ILE A 43 11.57 29.77 -9.28
C ILE A 43 11.86 28.28 -9.18
N SER A 44 13.10 27.85 -9.45
CA SER A 44 13.50 26.45 -9.34
C SER A 44 13.44 25.94 -7.89
N THR A 45 13.88 26.76 -6.93
CA THR A 45 13.79 26.43 -5.50
C THR A 45 12.34 26.30 -5.05
N MET A 46 11.47 27.23 -5.45
CA MET A 46 10.03 27.13 -5.17
C MET A 46 9.41 25.87 -5.77
N ALA A 47 9.64 25.60 -7.07
CA ALA A 47 9.09 24.43 -7.76
C ALA A 47 9.51 23.10 -7.09
N SER A 48 10.74 23.03 -6.57
CA SER A 48 11.25 21.83 -5.89
C SER A 48 10.45 21.43 -4.64
N LYS A 49 9.81 22.39 -3.94
CA LYS A 49 8.93 22.12 -2.79
C LYS A 49 7.73 21.24 -3.16
N PHE A 50 7.29 21.31 -4.41
CA PHE A 50 6.18 20.54 -4.99
C PHE A 50 6.65 19.27 -5.72
N GLY A 51 7.96 18.99 -5.69
CA GLY A 51 8.58 17.91 -6.46
C GLY A 51 8.64 18.18 -7.97
N LEU A 52 8.63 19.45 -8.38
CA LEU A 52 8.67 19.87 -9.78
C LEU A 52 10.07 20.33 -10.20
N LYS A 53 10.34 20.18 -11.49
CA LYS A 53 11.46 20.79 -12.22
C LYS A 53 10.91 21.84 -13.17
N VAL A 54 11.77 22.77 -13.54
CA VAL A 54 11.44 23.86 -14.47
C VAL A 54 12.37 23.78 -15.67
N ARG A 55 11.82 24.01 -16.87
CA ARG A 55 12.60 24.23 -18.09
C ARG A 55 11.96 25.31 -18.93
N GLU A 56 12.77 26.11 -19.61
CA GLU A 56 12.26 27.05 -20.60
C GLU A 56 12.05 26.34 -21.95
N THR A 57 10.89 26.49 -22.57
CA THR A 57 10.57 25.94 -23.89
C THR A 57 9.71 26.93 -24.66
N ALA A 58 10.22 27.42 -25.79
CA ALA A 58 9.52 28.36 -26.67
C ALA A 58 9.00 29.63 -25.96
N GLY A 59 9.81 30.20 -25.07
CA GLY A 59 9.44 31.41 -24.30
C GLY A 59 8.44 31.17 -23.17
N GLN A 60 8.23 29.91 -22.77
CA GLN A 60 7.42 29.52 -21.63
C GLN A 60 8.26 28.76 -20.60
N ASP A 61 8.01 29.00 -19.32
CA ASP A 61 8.48 28.14 -18.24
C ASP A 61 7.52 26.94 -18.11
N GLU A 62 8.03 25.74 -18.41
CA GLU A 62 7.32 24.49 -18.19
C GLU A 62 7.67 23.90 -16.83
N PHE A 63 6.67 23.71 -15.99
CA PHE A 63 6.78 23.05 -14.69
C PHE A 63 6.37 21.58 -14.86
N TYR A 64 7.27 20.65 -14.55
CA TYR A 64 7.05 19.23 -14.83
C TYR A 64 7.63 18.32 -13.75
N PHE A 65 7.13 17.08 -13.68
CA PHE A 65 7.71 15.99 -12.89
C PHE A 65 7.88 14.75 -13.75
N ARG A 66 8.78 13.84 -13.36
CA ARG A 66 8.96 12.55 -14.03
C ARG A 66 8.14 11.48 -13.35
N ALA A 67 7.30 10.78 -14.11
CA ALA A 67 6.59 9.59 -13.67
C ALA A 67 6.19 8.72 -14.86
N ASP A 68 6.11 7.40 -14.63
CA ASP A 68 5.84 6.39 -15.66
C ASP A 68 6.85 6.45 -16.81
N GLY A 69 8.12 6.75 -16.48
CA GLY A 69 9.23 6.82 -17.43
C GLY A 69 9.25 8.07 -18.33
N LYS A 70 8.36 9.04 -18.11
CA LYS A 70 8.21 10.24 -18.94
C LYS A 70 8.05 11.53 -18.11
N ASP A 71 8.28 12.67 -18.75
CA ASP A 71 7.97 13.97 -18.16
C ASP A 71 6.46 14.26 -18.29
N ASN A 72 5.86 14.70 -17.19
CA ASN A 72 4.47 15.11 -17.09
C ASN A 72 4.44 16.61 -16.78
N VAL A 73 3.99 17.41 -17.75
CA VAL A 73 3.85 18.87 -17.58
C VAL A 73 2.62 19.15 -16.71
N VAL A 74 2.82 19.93 -15.66
CA VAL A 74 1.75 20.41 -14.76
C VAL A 74 1.20 21.73 -15.24
N LEU A 75 2.09 22.66 -15.58
CA LEU A 75 1.75 24.05 -15.92
C LEU A 75 2.77 24.60 -16.91
N LYS A 76 2.32 25.52 -17.77
CA LYS A 76 3.18 26.37 -18.60
C LYS A 76 2.83 27.83 -18.36
N LEU A 77 3.83 28.66 -18.08
CA LEU A 77 3.66 30.10 -17.89
C LEU A 77 4.53 30.88 -18.88
N PRO A 78 4.09 32.04 -19.40
CA PRO A 78 4.97 32.89 -20.22
C PRO A 78 6.19 33.33 -19.41
N ALA A 79 7.40 33.01 -19.89
CA ALA A 79 8.65 33.22 -19.12
C ALA A 79 8.91 34.69 -18.76
N GLN A 80 8.35 35.62 -19.53
CA GLN A 80 8.46 37.06 -19.25
C GLN A 80 7.57 37.52 -18.09
N GLU A 81 6.50 36.77 -17.79
CA GLU A 81 5.49 37.09 -16.78
C GLU A 81 5.59 36.18 -15.54
N THR A 82 6.34 35.09 -15.63
CA THR A 82 6.55 34.17 -14.51
C THR A 82 7.27 34.86 -13.36
N THR A 83 6.55 35.09 -12.27
CA THR A 83 7.12 35.43 -10.96
C THR A 83 6.98 34.24 -10.04
N THR A 84 7.82 34.17 -9.00
CA THR A 84 7.74 33.10 -7.98
C THR A 84 6.33 33.02 -7.35
N ASN A 85 5.72 34.17 -7.03
CA ASN A 85 4.38 34.23 -6.44
C ASN A 85 3.29 33.75 -7.40
N LEU A 86 3.36 34.15 -8.67
CA LEU A 86 2.42 33.67 -9.68
C LEU A 86 2.55 32.15 -9.84
N ALA A 87 3.77 31.66 -10.05
CA ALA A 87 4.01 30.24 -10.23
C ALA A 87 3.59 29.41 -9.01
N GLU A 88 3.91 29.85 -7.79
CA GLU A 88 3.52 29.15 -6.55
C GLU A 88 1.99 29.06 -6.39
N ARG A 89 1.27 30.15 -6.71
CA ARG A 89 -0.20 30.16 -6.68
C ARG A 89 -0.79 29.14 -7.67
N GLU A 90 -0.38 29.21 -8.93
CA GLU A 90 -0.91 28.34 -9.99
C GLU A 90 -0.56 26.86 -9.75
N ILE A 91 0.65 26.58 -9.24
CA ILE A 91 1.06 25.23 -8.85
C ILE A 91 0.24 24.71 -7.67
N THR A 92 -0.02 25.55 -6.66
CA THR A 92 -0.84 25.19 -5.51
C THR A 92 -2.27 24.86 -5.92
N GLU A 93 -2.86 25.67 -6.81
CA GLU A 93 -4.20 25.40 -7.36
C GLU A 93 -4.22 24.09 -8.16
N ALA A 94 -3.24 23.86 -9.03
CA ALA A 94 -3.12 22.61 -9.78
C ALA A 94 -2.98 21.38 -8.87
N LEU A 95 -2.27 21.52 -7.75
CA LEU A 95 -2.09 20.46 -6.76
C LEU A 95 -3.40 20.14 -6.03
N GLN A 96 -4.13 21.17 -5.58
CA GLN A 96 -5.44 21.02 -4.93
C GLN A 96 -6.46 20.38 -5.87
N ASN A 97 -6.50 20.82 -7.13
CA ASN A 97 -7.35 20.21 -8.16
C ASN A 97 -7.01 18.73 -8.37
N ARG A 98 -5.72 18.37 -8.34
CA ARG A 98 -5.28 16.97 -8.45
C ARG A 98 -5.68 16.13 -7.23
N VAL A 99 -5.55 16.67 -6.01
CA VAL A 99 -6.03 16.01 -4.79
C VAL A 99 -7.52 15.72 -4.92
N HIS A 100 -8.32 16.73 -5.26
CA HIS A 100 -9.77 16.59 -5.41
C HIS A 100 -10.16 15.56 -6.50
N GLU A 101 -9.47 15.56 -7.64
CA GLU A 101 -9.66 14.54 -8.69
C GLU A 101 -9.47 13.11 -8.13
N ILE A 102 -8.39 12.89 -7.38
CA ILE A 102 -8.04 11.58 -6.81
C ILE A 102 -9.07 11.16 -5.76
N GLU A 103 -9.38 12.04 -4.82
CA GLU A 103 -10.35 11.76 -3.75
C GLU A 103 -11.72 11.39 -4.33
N ASN A 104 -12.22 12.15 -5.31
CA ASN A 104 -13.51 11.87 -5.93
C ASN A 104 -13.51 10.56 -6.73
N ASN A 105 -12.48 10.31 -7.54
CA ASN A 105 -12.45 9.16 -8.44
C ASN A 105 -12.26 7.82 -7.70
N TYR A 106 -11.57 7.84 -6.56
CA TYR A 106 -11.21 6.62 -5.82
C TYR A 106 -11.85 6.52 -4.44
N LYS A 107 -12.60 7.54 -4.01
CA LYS A 107 -13.22 7.70 -2.69
C LYS A 107 -12.21 7.68 -1.53
N VAL A 108 -10.96 8.04 -1.80
CA VAL A 108 -9.92 8.17 -0.77
C VAL A 108 -9.92 9.58 -0.19
N GLN A 109 -9.20 9.77 0.90
CA GLN A 109 -8.93 11.09 1.46
C GLN A 109 -7.42 11.31 1.53
N ILE A 110 -6.94 12.51 1.26
CA ILE A 110 -5.54 12.89 1.40
C ILE A 110 -5.44 13.83 2.60
N ALA A 111 -4.65 13.45 3.59
CA ALA A 111 -4.49 14.23 4.82
C ALA A 111 -3.94 15.63 4.51
N MET A 112 -4.46 16.62 5.23
CA MET A 112 -4.04 18.01 5.07
C MET A 112 -2.66 18.26 5.66
N PRO A 113 -1.82 19.13 5.07
CA PRO A 113 -0.55 19.51 5.68
C PRO A 113 -0.76 20.04 7.11
N GLY A 114 0.02 19.52 8.06
CA GLY A 114 -0.09 19.84 9.48
C GLY A 114 -1.15 19.04 10.25
N GLU A 115 -1.89 18.14 9.59
CA GLU A 115 -2.80 17.25 10.31
C GLU A 115 -2.02 16.24 11.17
N PRO A 116 -2.27 16.13 12.49
CA PRO A 116 -1.53 15.20 13.33
C PRO A 116 -1.98 13.76 13.09
N VAL A 117 -1.05 12.81 13.14
CA VAL A 117 -1.39 11.39 13.31
C VAL A 117 -1.49 11.04 14.80
N GLU A 118 -2.01 9.85 15.11
CA GLU A 118 -2.03 9.35 16.49
C GLU A 118 -0.62 9.33 17.10
N LYS A 119 -0.52 9.66 18.40
CA LYS A 119 0.77 9.71 19.08
C LYS A 119 1.41 8.33 19.10
N GLN A 120 2.59 8.23 18.52
CA GLN A 120 3.31 6.96 18.40
C GLN A 120 3.84 6.52 19.77
N THR A 121 4.00 5.21 19.95
CA THR A 121 4.66 4.63 21.12
C THR A 121 6.00 4.06 20.70
N VAL A 122 7.06 4.40 21.44
CA VAL A 122 8.43 3.96 21.16
C VAL A 122 8.77 2.83 22.10
N LYS A 123 9.21 1.69 21.55
CA LYS A 123 9.77 0.60 22.34
C LYS A 123 11.26 0.84 22.57
N LYS A 124 11.69 0.80 23.83
CA LYS A 124 13.10 0.88 24.23
C LYS A 124 13.79 -0.48 24.11
N ALA A 125 15.12 -0.47 24.21
CA ALA A 125 15.95 -1.68 24.18
C ALA A 125 15.62 -2.66 25.32
N ASP A 126 15.17 -2.15 26.48
CA ASP A 126 14.71 -2.94 27.63
C ASP A 126 13.25 -3.41 27.50
N CYS A 127 12.66 -3.26 26.31
CA CYS A 127 11.26 -3.56 25.99
C CYS A 127 10.20 -2.71 26.69
N SER A 128 10.59 -1.73 27.51
CA SER A 128 9.65 -0.72 28.01
C SER A 128 9.17 0.17 26.86
N THR A 129 8.02 0.82 27.06
CA THR A 129 7.44 1.73 26.08
C THR A 129 7.38 3.15 26.62
N GLU A 130 7.66 4.14 25.78
CA GLU A 130 7.44 5.55 26.10
C GLU A 130 6.66 6.25 24.99
N PRO A 131 5.97 7.36 25.31
CA PRO A 131 5.31 8.17 24.29
C PRO A 131 6.36 8.76 23.33
N GLY A 132 6.15 8.54 22.04
CA GLY A 132 6.96 9.15 20.97
C GLY A 132 6.59 10.60 20.69
N GLU A 133 7.31 11.19 19.74
CA GLU A 133 7.00 12.52 19.22
C GLU A 133 5.67 12.54 18.46
N MET A 134 5.04 13.71 18.40
CA MET A 134 3.95 13.95 17.45
C MET A 134 4.52 13.98 16.03
N VAL A 135 3.80 13.34 15.12
CA VAL A 135 4.10 13.29 13.69
C VAL A 135 2.92 13.92 12.95
N TYR A 136 3.19 14.62 11.85
CA TYR A 136 2.19 15.37 11.10
C TYR A 136 2.23 15.00 9.63
N ALA A 137 1.08 15.17 8.97
CA ALA A 137 1.01 15.12 7.51
C ALA A 137 1.74 16.32 6.89
N THR A 138 2.29 16.09 5.70
CA THR A 138 2.93 17.06 4.83
C THR A 138 2.20 17.11 3.50
N GLN A 139 2.46 18.17 2.73
CA GLN A 139 1.95 18.29 1.38
C GLN A 139 2.56 17.19 0.49
N PRO A 140 1.78 16.32 -0.16
CA PRO A 140 2.30 15.43 -1.19
C PRO A 140 2.83 16.19 -2.40
N THR A 141 3.87 15.63 -3.03
CA THR A 141 4.38 16.10 -4.33
C THR A 141 3.50 15.64 -5.49
N PHE A 142 3.65 16.23 -6.67
CA PHE A 142 2.93 15.76 -7.87
C PHE A 142 3.27 14.30 -8.24
N SER A 143 4.53 13.89 -8.07
CA SER A 143 4.95 12.49 -8.24
C SER A 143 4.27 11.57 -7.22
N GLY A 144 4.15 12.02 -5.97
CA GLY A 144 3.42 11.30 -4.92
C GLY A 144 1.94 11.12 -5.28
N LEU A 145 1.26 12.17 -5.72
CA LEU A 145 -0.13 12.11 -6.16
C LEU A 145 -0.33 11.23 -7.40
N TYR A 146 0.63 11.24 -8.33
CA TYR A 146 0.62 10.33 -9.47
C TYR A 146 0.67 8.86 -9.01
N ALA A 147 1.57 8.54 -8.08
CA ALA A 147 1.66 7.19 -7.51
C ALA A 147 0.38 6.78 -6.75
N VAL A 148 -0.26 7.70 -6.02
CA VAL A 148 -1.57 7.46 -5.38
C VAL A 148 -2.62 7.12 -6.43
N LYS A 149 -2.75 7.92 -7.49
CA LYS A 149 -3.70 7.65 -8.58
C LYS A 149 -3.49 6.25 -9.18
N GLU A 150 -2.25 5.91 -9.51
CA GLU A 150 -1.91 4.61 -10.08
C GLU A 150 -2.19 3.46 -9.11
N ALA A 151 -1.79 3.58 -7.85
CA ALA A 151 -2.01 2.55 -6.83
C ALA A 151 -3.49 2.34 -6.55
N MET A 152 -4.28 3.40 -6.39
CA MET A 152 -5.71 3.29 -6.09
C MET A 152 -6.50 2.71 -7.27
N SER A 153 -6.12 3.02 -8.51
CA SER A 153 -6.73 2.40 -9.70
C SER A 153 -6.52 0.88 -9.76
N ARG A 154 -5.37 0.40 -9.31
CA ARG A 154 -4.98 -1.02 -9.32
C ARG A 154 -5.44 -1.76 -8.07
N SER A 155 -5.63 -1.02 -6.98
CA SER A 155 -6.06 -1.59 -5.71
C SER A 155 -7.55 -1.84 -5.63
N GLN A 156 -8.37 -1.35 -6.57
CA GLN A 156 -9.83 -1.55 -6.54
C GLN A 156 -10.21 -3.02 -6.34
N PRO A 157 -11.05 -3.38 -5.35
CA PRO A 157 -11.76 -2.52 -4.40
C PRO A 157 -11.07 -2.31 -3.03
N SER A 158 -9.84 -2.77 -2.85
CA SER A 158 -9.12 -2.79 -1.56
C SER A 158 -8.88 -1.41 -0.95
N GLN A 159 -9.00 -0.32 -1.70
CA GLN A 159 -8.94 1.03 -1.14
C GLN A 159 -10.23 1.47 -0.45
N LEU A 160 -11.31 0.70 -0.53
CA LEU A 160 -12.60 1.02 0.05
C LEU A 160 -12.81 0.34 1.40
N THR A 161 -13.69 0.90 2.23
CA THR A 161 -14.25 0.22 3.40
C THR A 161 -15.06 -1.02 2.98
N ALA A 162 -15.32 -1.93 3.92
CA ALA A 162 -16.07 -3.16 3.64
C ALA A 162 -17.47 -2.91 3.04
N ASP A 163 -18.11 -1.77 3.36
CA ASP A 163 -19.40 -1.36 2.81
C ASP A 163 -19.29 -0.55 1.49
N GLY A 164 -18.08 -0.29 1.01
CA GLY A 164 -17.79 0.38 -0.26
C GLY A 164 -18.12 1.89 -0.29
N LYS A 165 -18.45 2.48 0.86
CA LYS A 165 -18.88 3.89 0.94
C LYS A 165 -17.71 4.85 1.00
N ASP A 166 -16.78 4.58 1.88
CA ASP A 166 -15.60 5.40 2.15
C ASP A 166 -14.34 4.68 1.68
N GLY A 167 -13.22 5.39 1.64
CA GLY A 167 -11.92 4.83 1.30
C GLY A 167 -10.84 5.20 2.30
N ILE A 168 -9.66 4.65 2.06
CA ILE A 168 -8.48 4.85 2.91
C ILE A 168 -8.11 6.34 2.95
N LYS A 169 -7.79 6.85 4.14
CA LYS A 169 -7.16 8.16 4.31
C LYS A 169 -5.63 8.04 4.26
N ILE A 170 -4.99 8.81 3.39
CA ILE A 170 -3.57 8.70 3.08
C ILE A 170 -2.81 9.88 3.69
N TYR A 171 -1.81 9.57 4.52
CA TYR A 171 -0.93 10.53 5.16
C TYR A 171 0.47 10.46 4.56
N PHE A 172 1.01 11.58 4.09
CA PHE A 172 2.43 11.72 3.77
C PHE A 172 3.12 12.37 4.96
N LEU A 173 3.98 11.65 5.67
CA LEU A 173 4.45 12.10 6.99
C LEU A 173 5.68 13.02 6.91
N ASP A 174 5.78 13.96 7.85
CA ASP A 174 6.94 14.85 8.02
C ASP A 174 8.15 14.14 8.64
N LYS A 175 7.89 13.09 9.41
CA LYS A 175 8.88 12.31 10.15
C LYS A 175 8.65 10.82 9.97
N GLN A 176 9.74 10.07 10.10
CA GLN A 176 9.66 8.63 10.21
C GLN A 176 8.88 8.27 11.46
N ILE A 177 7.89 7.39 11.35
CA ILE A 177 7.30 6.82 12.55
C ILE A 177 8.29 5.86 13.20
N LEU A 178 8.42 5.95 14.51
CA LEU A 178 9.25 5.02 15.25
C LEU A 178 8.57 3.64 15.22
N PRO A 179 9.34 2.55 15.02
CA PRO A 179 8.76 1.22 14.84
C PRO A 179 7.88 0.87 16.03
N GLN A 180 6.60 0.64 15.74
CA GLN A 180 5.66 0.10 16.72
C GLN A 180 6.21 -1.24 17.25
N PRO A 181 6.03 -1.54 18.56
CA PRO A 181 6.55 -2.75 19.20
C PRO A 181 6.22 -4.06 18.50
N VAL A 182 5.12 -4.06 17.72
CA VAL A 182 4.53 -5.23 17.07
C VAL A 182 5.20 -5.55 15.74
N TYR A 183 5.80 -4.55 15.06
CA TYR A 183 6.21 -4.73 13.67
C TYR A 183 7.71 -4.81 13.44
N GLY A 184 8.56 -4.55 14.45
CA GLY A 184 10.00 -4.85 14.43
C GLY A 184 10.83 -4.21 13.30
N ASN A 185 10.20 -3.47 12.39
CA ASN A 185 10.80 -3.07 11.13
C ASN A 185 11.17 -1.58 11.22
N LYS A 186 12.46 -1.30 11.42
CA LYS A 186 13.00 0.07 11.48
C LYS A 186 12.84 0.84 10.15
N TYR A 187 12.35 0.20 9.09
CA TYR A 187 12.38 0.71 7.71
C TYR A 187 11.06 0.56 6.94
N ALA A 188 9.91 0.55 7.64
CA ALA A 188 8.63 0.58 6.93
C ALA A 188 8.53 1.85 6.07
N LEU A 189 8.27 1.67 4.78
CA LEU A 189 8.08 2.77 3.80
C LEU A 189 6.62 3.22 3.75
N GLY A 190 5.71 2.31 4.05
CA GLY A 190 4.27 2.54 4.21
C GLY A 190 3.77 1.69 5.37
N LEU A 191 2.64 2.09 5.96
CA LEU A 191 1.93 1.30 6.96
C LEU A 191 0.42 1.46 6.81
N TYR A 192 -0.28 0.34 6.78
CA TYR A 192 -1.72 0.27 6.99
C TYR A 192 -2.08 0.46 8.47
N ILE A 193 -3.05 1.33 8.72
CA ILE A 193 -3.55 1.70 10.04
C ILE A 193 -5.05 1.39 10.06
N PRO A 194 -5.49 0.33 10.78
CA PRO A 194 -6.90 -0.06 10.80
C PRO A 194 -7.83 1.04 11.30
N GLN A 195 -7.37 1.85 12.25
CA GLN A 195 -8.08 2.99 12.81
C GLN A 195 -7.07 4.06 13.19
N ASP A 196 -7.18 5.25 12.61
CA ASP A 196 -6.45 6.43 13.07
C ASP A 196 -7.14 7.11 14.26
N LYS A 197 -6.63 8.28 14.67
CA LYS A 197 -7.17 9.08 15.78
C LYS A 197 -8.65 9.47 15.61
N ASP A 198 -9.13 9.55 14.37
CA ASP A 198 -10.51 9.93 14.02
C ASP A 198 -11.34 8.69 13.59
N ARG A 199 -10.78 7.49 13.78
CA ARG A 199 -11.38 6.18 13.43
C ARG A 199 -11.57 5.95 11.93
N HIS A 200 -10.76 6.60 11.09
CA HIS A 200 -10.68 6.23 9.67
C HIS A 200 -9.72 5.05 9.48
N ILE A 201 -10.00 4.24 8.46
CA ILE A 201 -8.97 3.37 7.89
C ILE A 201 -7.93 4.25 7.20
N SER A 202 -6.67 4.08 7.54
CA SER A 202 -5.62 5.02 7.14
C SER A 202 -4.37 4.32 6.64
N MET A 203 -3.56 5.06 5.91
CA MET A 203 -2.26 4.62 5.44
C MET A 203 -1.24 5.72 5.66
N TYR A 204 -0.14 5.36 6.29
CA TYR A 204 0.95 6.28 6.61
C TYR A 204 2.13 6.01 5.68
N ILE A 205 2.47 7.00 4.85
CA ILE A 205 3.64 6.98 3.97
C ILE A 205 4.74 7.76 4.64
N THR A 206 5.84 7.09 4.93
CA THR A 206 6.96 7.70 5.65
C THR A 206 7.76 8.64 4.72
N PRO A 207 8.60 9.54 5.26
CA PRO A 207 9.41 10.41 4.41
C PRO A 207 10.27 9.66 3.38
N ASP A 208 10.77 8.48 3.74
CA ASP A 208 11.56 7.66 2.82
C ASP A 208 10.69 6.93 1.80
N GLY A 209 9.50 6.47 2.20
CA GLY A 209 8.50 5.97 1.25
C GLY A 209 8.07 7.03 0.24
N ALA A 210 7.85 8.27 0.68
CA ALA A 210 7.46 9.39 -0.17
C ALA A 210 8.55 9.80 -1.19
N LYS A 211 9.81 9.47 -0.92
CA LYS A 211 10.94 9.67 -1.85
C LYS A 211 11.10 8.54 -2.87
N ALA A 212 10.41 7.41 -2.70
CA ALA A 212 10.49 6.31 -3.64
C ALA A 212 10.04 6.77 -5.04
N PRO A 213 10.62 6.22 -6.13
CA PRO A 213 10.17 6.50 -7.49
C PRO A 213 8.66 6.28 -7.61
N PRO A 214 7.91 7.09 -8.38
CA PRO A 214 6.46 7.01 -8.39
C PRO A 214 5.94 5.68 -8.97
N THR A 215 6.59 5.15 -10.00
CA THR A 215 6.23 3.86 -10.62
C THR A 215 7.47 2.97 -10.85
N ALA A 216 7.23 1.71 -11.22
CA ALA A 216 8.29 0.77 -11.58
C ALA A 216 9.18 1.27 -12.75
N LYS A 217 8.61 2.01 -13.71
CA LYS A 217 9.36 2.53 -14.87
C LYS A 217 10.32 3.68 -14.50
N ASP A 218 10.21 4.21 -13.28
CA ASP A 218 11.04 5.30 -12.80
C ASP A 218 12.20 4.81 -11.91
N VAL A 219 12.29 3.50 -11.65
CA VAL A 219 13.37 2.91 -10.85
C VAL A 219 14.66 2.82 -11.68
N THR A 220 15.78 3.31 -11.12
CA THR A 220 17.07 3.38 -11.84
C THR A 220 18.12 2.37 -11.37
N SER A 221 17.96 1.74 -10.19
CA SER A 221 18.90 0.73 -9.66
C SER A 221 18.39 0.04 -8.39
N GLY A 222 18.63 -1.27 -8.26
CA GLY A 222 18.49 -2.02 -7.00
C GLY A 222 17.06 -2.42 -6.61
N LEU A 223 16.90 -3.21 -5.54
CA LEU A 223 15.65 -3.86 -5.15
C LEU A 223 14.43 -2.91 -5.15
N ASP A 224 13.51 -3.22 -6.07
CA ASP A 224 12.58 -2.32 -6.78
C ASP A 224 11.27 -1.99 -6.05
N ARG A 225 11.32 -1.21 -4.95
CA ARG A 225 10.09 -0.65 -4.37
C ARG A 225 9.87 0.79 -4.82
N ASN A 226 8.87 0.97 -5.68
CA ASN A 226 8.31 2.26 -6.06
C ASN A 226 7.11 2.61 -5.15
N LEU A 227 6.74 3.88 -5.09
CA LEU A 227 5.66 4.37 -4.23
C LEU A 227 4.31 3.73 -4.60
N GLN A 228 4.04 3.51 -5.89
CA GLN A 228 2.84 2.78 -6.32
C GLN A 228 2.78 1.36 -5.74
N TRP A 229 3.89 0.62 -5.70
CA TRP A 229 3.97 -0.71 -5.06
C TRP A 229 3.65 -0.61 -3.58
N ILE A 230 4.28 0.32 -2.86
CA ILE A 230 4.08 0.52 -1.41
C ILE A 230 2.60 0.78 -1.12
N LEU A 231 1.99 1.73 -1.83
CA LEU A 231 0.57 2.06 -1.66
C LEU A 231 -0.35 0.89 -2.01
N THR A 232 -0.04 0.12 -3.05
CA THR A 232 -0.80 -1.07 -3.43
C THR A 232 -0.69 -2.16 -2.36
N HIS A 233 0.51 -2.36 -1.82
CA HIS A 233 0.78 -3.30 -0.73
C HIS A 233 -0.06 -2.94 0.49
N GLU A 234 0.02 -1.69 0.98
CA GLU A 234 -0.74 -1.29 2.17
C GLU A 234 -2.26 -1.36 1.93
N ALA A 235 -2.75 -1.07 0.72
CA ALA A 235 -4.17 -1.24 0.39
C ALA A 235 -4.60 -2.72 0.47
N THR A 236 -3.72 -3.68 0.20
CA THR A 236 -4.06 -5.11 0.34
C THR A 236 -4.27 -5.53 1.79
N HIS A 237 -3.64 -4.86 2.76
CA HIS A 237 -3.98 -5.08 4.18
C HIS A 237 -5.40 -4.64 4.52
N ASN A 238 -5.90 -3.58 3.90
CA ASN A 238 -7.30 -3.20 4.04
C ASN A 238 -8.24 -4.25 3.41
N SER A 239 -7.88 -4.85 2.26
CA SER A 239 -8.63 -6.00 1.72
C SER A 239 -8.71 -7.16 2.71
N GLN A 240 -7.59 -7.49 3.34
CA GLN A 240 -7.51 -8.56 4.33
C GLN A 240 -8.40 -8.25 5.55
N ALA A 241 -8.33 -7.01 6.07
CA ALA A 241 -9.18 -6.56 7.17
C ALA A 241 -10.68 -6.59 6.82
N ASN A 242 -11.04 -6.14 5.62
CA ASN A 242 -12.41 -6.17 5.12
C ASN A 242 -12.95 -7.59 4.92
N SER A 243 -12.09 -8.52 4.52
CA SER A 243 -12.48 -9.90 4.27
C SER A 243 -12.71 -10.67 5.57
N TRP A 244 -11.93 -10.36 6.61
CA TRP A 244 -12.00 -11.08 7.90
C TRP A 244 -11.85 -10.15 9.11
N PRO A 245 -12.84 -9.28 9.36
CA PRO A 245 -12.75 -8.28 10.43
C PRO A 245 -12.63 -8.90 11.83
N THR A 246 -13.10 -10.13 12.03
CA THR A 246 -13.07 -10.83 13.32
C THR A 246 -11.75 -11.54 13.61
N THR A 247 -10.96 -11.85 12.58
CA THR A 247 -9.69 -12.57 12.74
C THR A 247 -8.48 -11.70 12.41
N PHE A 248 -8.65 -10.54 11.77
CA PHE A 248 -7.55 -9.63 11.49
C PHE A 248 -6.79 -9.27 12.79
N PRO A 249 -5.45 -9.38 12.81
CA PRO A 249 -4.52 -9.48 11.67
C PRO A 249 -4.25 -10.89 11.11
N TYR A 250 -4.93 -11.93 11.61
CA TYR A 250 -4.78 -13.32 11.17
C TYR A 250 -5.63 -13.63 9.93
N LEU A 251 -5.04 -14.38 8.99
CA LEU A 251 -5.75 -14.91 7.82
C LEU A 251 -6.62 -16.11 8.24
N PRO A 252 -7.78 -16.34 7.60
CA PRO A 252 -8.64 -17.45 7.93
C PRO A 252 -7.93 -18.79 7.65
N LYS A 253 -8.27 -19.80 8.45
CA LYS A 253 -7.79 -21.17 8.26
C LYS A 253 -8.08 -21.65 6.83
N GLY A 254 -7.10 -22.33 6.22
CA GLY A 254 -7.20 -22.88 4.87
C GLY A 254 -6.71 -21.92 3.77
N LEU A 255 -6.58 -20.62 4.06
CA LEU A 255 -6.00 -19.68 3.10
C LEU A 255 -4.46 -19.72 3.10
N PRO A 256 -3.75 -19.61 4.24
CA PRO A 256 -2.29 -19.74 4.27
C PRO A 256 -1.76 -21.03 3.61
N GLU A 257 -2.49 -22.13 3.78
CA GLU A 257 -2.16 -23.46 3.24
C GLU A 257 -2.14 -23.48 1.70
N GLN A 258 -2.91 -22.62 1.04
CA GLN A 258 -2.92 -22.52 -0.43
C GLN A 258 -1.60 -22.00 -0.99
N PHE A 259 -0.80 -21.31 -0.18
CA PHE A 259 0.50 -20.78 -0.59
C PHE A 259 1.62 -21.16 0.37
N GLY A 260 1.51 -22.37 0.92
CA GLY A 260 2.64 -23.07 1.54
C GLY A 260 2.84 -22.80 3.03
N TRP A 261 1.88 -22.19 3.72
CA TRP A 261 1.95 -21.99 5.17
C TRP A 261 1.05 -22.95 5.93
N GLU A 262 1.47 -23.34 7.12
CA GLU A 262 0.67 -24.08 8.09
C GLU A 262 0.37 -23.17 9.30
N THR A 263 -0.88 -23.18 9.76
CA THR A 263 -1.26 -22.53 11.01
C THR A 263 -1.16 -23.52 12.15
N ILE A 264 -0.29 -23.25 13.14
CA ILE A 264 -0.21 -24.02 14.37
C ILE A 264 -0.80 -23.22 15.54
N ASN A 265 -1.66 -23.87 16.32
CA ASN A 265 -2.14 -23.32 17.58
C ASN A 265 -1.03 -23.47 18.63
N HIS A 266 -0.50 -22.36 19.16
CA HIS A 266 0.33 -22.39 20.35
C HIS A 266 -0.58 -22.45 21.59
N ILE A 267 -0.55 -23.58 22.28
CA ILE A 267 -1.20 -23.76 23.58
C ILE A 267 -0.19 -23.35 24.65
N GLU A 268 -0.49 -22.31 25.42
CA GLU A 268 0.32 -21.90 26.56
C GLU A 268 0.31 -22.96 27.68
N LYS A 269 1.24 -22.80 28.63
CA LYS A 269 1.35 -23.66 29.83
C LYS A 269 0.06 -23.75 30.66
N ASP A 270 -0.89 -22.83 30.52
CA ASP A 270 -2.18 -22.85 31.22
C ASP A 270 -3.31 -23.55 30.43
N GLY A 271 -3.01 -24.12 29.26
CA GLY A 271 -3.98 -24.80 28.40
C GLY A 271 -4.80 -23.86 27.50
N LYS A 272 -4.55 -22.55 27.51
CA LYS A 272 -5.17 -21.61 26.57
C LYS A 272 -4.38 -21.54 25.27
N VAL A 273 -5.08 -21.47 24.14
CA VAL A 273 -4.45 -21.09 22.87
C VAL A 273 -4.17 -19.60 22.94
N VAL A 274 -2.90 -19.19 22.89
CA VAL A 274 -2.53 -17.76 23.05
C VAL A 274 -1.93 -17.17 21.78
N PHE A 275 -1.46 -17.99 20.84
CA PHE A 275 -0.92 -17.47 19.58
C PHE A 275 -1.07 -18.46 18.42
N GLU A 276 -1.46 -17.97 17.24
CA GLU A 276 -1.30 -18.70 15.99
C GLU A 276 0.13 -18.44 15.48
N ALA A 277 1.01 -19.43 15.53
CA ALA A 277 2.27 -19.34 14.81
C ALA A 277 2.06 -19.86 13.38
N TYR A 278 2.70 -19.21 12.42
CA TYR A 278 2.69 -19.63 11.03
C TYR A 278 4.01 -20.29 10.68
N LEU A 279 3.94 -21.51 10.15
CA LEU A 279 5.09 -22.25 9.66
C LEU A 279 5.09 -22.23 8.13
N LEU A 280 6.14 -21.72 7.50
CA LEU A 280 6.32 -21.80 6.06
C LEU A 280 6.90 -23.18 5.71
N ASN A 281 6.17 -23.98 4.95
CA ASN A 281 6.58 -25.33 4.59
C ASN A 281 7.78 -25.30 3.63
N GLY A 282 8.77 -26.14 3.88
CA GLY A 282 9.97 -26.33 3.07
C GLY A 282 9.85 -27.50 2.09
N LYS A 283 10.61 -27.43 0.99
CA LYS A 283 10.73 -28.51 -0.02
C LYS A 283 11.30 -29.82 0.55
N ASN A 284 12.03 -29.74 1.66
CA ASN A 284 12.73 -30.84 2.32
C ASN A 284 11.94 -31.48 3.48
N GLY A 285 10.68 -31.09 3.68
CA GLY A 285 9.84 -31.57 4.79
C GLY A 285 10.16 -30.94 6.15
N GLU A 286 11.03 -29.93 6.20
CA GLU A 286 11.11 -29.00 7.33
C GLU A 286 10.08 -27.87 7.15
N SER A 287 9.73 -27.18 8.22
CA SER A 287 8.98 -25.93 8.16
C SER A 287 9.77 -24.81 8.85
N TYR A 288 9.53 -23.57 8.46
CA TYR A 288 10.27 -22.40 8.94
C TYR A 288 9.34 -21.45 9.66
N VAL A 289 9.74 -20.97 10.84
CA VAL A 289 9.00 -19.94 11.57
C VAL A 289 9.86 -18.68 11.69
N ASN A 290 9.26 -17.54 11.37
CA ASN A 290 9.89 -16.25 11.61
C ASN A 290 9.70 -15.91 13.09
N VAL A 291 10.78 -15.93 13.86
CA VAL A 291 10.74 -15.55 15.26
C VAL A 291 10.88 -14.03 15.33
N PRO A 292 9.88 -13.31 15.88
CA PRO A 292 10.01 -11.89 16.11
C PRO A 292 11.27 -11.64 16.92
N ALA A 293 12.06 -10.68 16.48
CA ALA A 293 13.24 -10.34 17.21
C ALA A 293 12.89 -9.89 18.64
N SER A 294 13.77 -10.20 19.59
CA SER A 294 13.78 -9.45 20.85
C SER A 294 14.00 -7.96 20.54
N CYS A 295 13.76 -7.07 21.51
CA CYS A 295 13.73 -5.61 21.30
C CYS A 295 15.00 -4.98 20.67
N ALA A 296 16.08 -5.74 20.48
CA ALA A 296 17.33 -5.31 19.86
C ALA A 296 17.82 -6.20 18.69
N GLU A 297 17.18 -7.33 18.39
CA GLU A 297 17.65 -8.26 17.37
C GLU A 297 16.95 -8.02 16.02
N GLU A 298 17.46 -8.62 14.96
CA GLU A 298 16.71 -8.75 13.70
C GLU A 298 15.82 -10.00 13.76
N THR A 299 14.74 -10.01 12.99
CA THR A 299 13.90 -11.21 12.88
C THR A 299 14.73 -12.33 12.29
N LYS A 300 14.62 -13.53 12.86
CA LYS A 300 15.37 -14.70 12.41
C LYS A 300 14.41 -15.81 12.07
N TRP A 301 14.66 -16.47 10.96
CA TRP A 301 13.99 -17.71 10.66
C TRP A 301 14.66 -18.86 11.37
N ILE A 302 13.88 -19.78 11.92
CA ILE A 302 14.36 -21.04 12.50
C ILE A 302 13.61 -22.20 11.85
N SER A 303 14.29 -23.35 11.75
CA SER A 303 13.69 -24.57 11.22
C SER A 303 13.00 -25.36 12.33
N VAL A 304 11.84 -25.93 12.01
CA VAL A 304 11.03 -26.81 12.83
C VAL A 304 10.75 -28.09 12.04
N LYS A 305 10.87 -29.25 12.71
CA LYS A 305 10.50 -30.55 12.13
C LYS A 305 9.81 -31.39 13.20
N ASP A 306 8.67 -31.97 12.87
CA ASP A 306 7.85 -32.76 13.80
C ASP A 306 7.54 -32.00 15.11
N GLY A 307 7.31 -30.69 15.00
CA GLY A 307 7.04 -29.81 16.14
C GLY A 307 8.25 -29.46 17.01
N LYS A 308 9.47 -29.85 16.62
CA LYS A 308 10.71 -29.56 17.36
C LYS A 308 11.64 -28.61 16.60
N VAL A 309 12.27 -27.69 17.32
CA VAL A 309 13.27 -26.77 16.74
C VAL A 309 14.53 -27.55 16.37
N ILE A 310 15.10 -27.24 15.21
CA ILE A 310 16.27 -27.92 14.67
C ILE A 310 17.53 -27.08 14.90
N GLY A 311 18.54 -27.72 15.49
CA GLY A 311 19.83 -27.12 15.76
C GLY A 311 20.76 -27.10 14.55
N GLU A 312 21.92 -26.47 14.70
CA GLU A 312 22.95 -26.39 13.65
C GLU A 312 23.44 -27.77 13.18
N ASP A 313 23.40 -28.78 14.05
CA ASP A 313 23.78 -30.17 13.74
C ASP A 313 22.68 -30.96 13.00
N GLY A 314 21.54 -30.32 12.70
CA GLY A 314 20.39 -30.93 12.04
C GLY A 314 19.53 -31.81 12.96
N LYS A 315 19.76 -31.80 14.28
CA LYS A 315 18.96 -32.57 15.25
C LYS A 315 18.02 -31.66 16.05
N PRO A 316 16.94 -32.21 16.64
CA PRO A 316 16.12 -31.47 17.57
C PRO A 316 16.93 -30.92 18.75
N THR A 317 16.69 -29.67 19.13
CA THR A 317 17.35 -29.01 20.28
C THR A 317 16.37 -28.14 21.05
N ASP A 318 16.53 -28.10 22.37
CA ASP A 318 15.88 -27.12 23.26
C ASP A 318 16.85 -26.00 23.67
N ASP A 319 18.14 -26.14 23.30
CA ASP A 319 19.20 -25.18 23.58
C ASP A 319 19.15 -24.02 22.58
N LYS A 320 18.77 -22.83 23.07
CA LYS A 320 18.61 -21.61 22.26
C LYS A 320 19.88 -21.20 21.53
N ASP A 321 21.05 -21.48 22.12
CA ASP A 321 22.34 -21.09 21.55
C ASP A 321 22.79 -22.01 20.40
N LYS A 322 22.11 -23.14 20.22
CA LYS A 322 22.37 -24.11 19.14
C LYS A 322 21.32 -24.07 18.04
N VAL A 323 20.34 -23.18 18.12
CA VAL A 323 19.26 -23.08 17.14
C VAL A 323 19.82 -22.62 15.81
N ARG A 324 19.47 -23.34 14.74
CA ARG A 324 19.87 -22.94 13.39
C ARG A 324 19.04 -21.75 12.92
N HIS A 325 19.72 -20.68 12.54
CA HIS A 325 19.11 -19.49 11.97
C HIS A 325 19.26 -19.45 10.44
N PHE A 326 18.29 -18.83 9.77
CA PHE A 326 18.29 -18.65 8.32
C PHE A 326 17.97 -17.20 7.96
N THR A 327 18.52 -16.74 6.84
CA THR A 327 18.15 -15.46 6.22
C THR A 327 16.85 -15.58 5.42
N ASN A 328 16.27 -14.45 5.01
CA ASN A 328 15.11 -14.44 4.12
C ASN A 328 15.43 -15.11 2.77
N GLU A 329 16.61 -14.87 2.22
CA GLU A 329 17.07 -15.46 0.96
C GLU A 329 17.13 -17.00 1.07
N GLU A 330 17.70 -17.52 2.17
CA GLU A 330 17.82 -18.96 2.38
C GLU A 330 16.45 -19.64 2.53
N VAL A 331 15.53 -19.03 3.30
CA VAL A 331 14.18 -19.58 3.47
C VAL A 331 13.38 -19.49 2.18
N MET A 332 13.49 -18.39 1.43
CA MET A 332 12.81 -18.21 0.15
C MET A 332 13.18 -19.32 -0.84
N GLU A 333 14.46 -19.70 -0.92
CA GLU A 333 14.92 -20.79 -1.79
C GLU A 333 14.51 -22.19 -1.30
N ARG A 334 14.34 -22.36 0.02
CA ARG A 334 13.90 -23.62 0.65
C ARG A 334 12.39 -23.81 0.67
N ALA A 335 11.61 -22.75 0.59
CA ALA A 335 10.15 -22.77 0.70
C ALA A 335 9.49 -23.63 -0.40
N ALA A 336 8.51 -24.45 -0.01
CA ALA A 336 7.73 -25.29 -0.92
C ALA A 336 6.93 -24.46 -1.92
N VAL A 337 6.37 -23.34 -1.46
CA VAL A 337 5.83 -22.27 -2.31
C VAL A 337 6.73 -21.06 -2.17
N LYS A 338 7.44 -20.70 -3.24
CA LYS A 338 8.43 -19.62 -3.23
C LYS A 338 7.73 -18.27 -2.98
N PRO A 339 8.13 -17.48 -1.95
CA PRO A 339 7.80 -16.05 -1.86
C PRO A 339 8.28 -15.29 -3.10
N ILE A 340 7.68 -14.13 -3.40
CA ILE A 340 8.10 -13.31 -4.56
C ILE A 340 8.99 -12.13 -4.20
N SER A 341 9.27 -11.92 -2.92
CA SER A 341 10.17 -10.89 -2.44
C SER A 341 10.82 -11.36 -1.14
N TYR A 342 11.78 -10.60 -0.62
CA TYR A 342 12.39 -10.87 0.68
C TYR A 342 11.52 -10.45 1.87
N TYR A 343 10.32 -9.92 1.64
CA TYR A 343 9.42 -9.43 2.68
C TYR A 343 8.22 -10.36 2.86
N PHE A 344 8.43 -11.45 3.59
CA PHE A 344 7.41 -12.47 3.85
C PHE A 344 7.45 -12.98 5.31
N PRO A 345 7.54 -12.12 6.33
CA PRO A 345 7.68 -12.56 7.72
C PRO A 345 6.48 -13.38 8.23
N ASN A 346 5.33 -13.32 7.54
CA ASN A 346 4.12 -14.09 7.84
C ASN A 346 3.27 -14.21 6.56
N PRO A 347 2.23 -15.08 6.52
CA PRO A 347 1.43 -15.30 5.31
C PRO A 347 0.64 -14.06 4.87
N LYS A 348 0.29 -13.16 5.79
CA LYS A 348 -0.40 -11.90 5.49
C LYS A 348 0.48 -11.01 4.61
N GLU A 349 1.74 -10.79 5.01
CA GLU A 349 2.71 -10.00 4.22
C GLU A 349 3.04 -10.68 2.87
N MET A 350 3.21 -12.00 2.85
CA MET A 350 3.46 -12.74 1.60
C MET A 350 2.30 -12.60 0.61
N LEU A 351 1.05 -12.65 1.09
CA LEU A 351 -0.13 -12.42 0.26
C LEU A 351 -0.20 -10.96 -0.22
N SER A 352 0.13 -9.99 0.63
CA SER A 352 0.16 -8.56 0.26
C SER A 352 1.18 -8.24 -0.84
N GLU A 353 2.38 -8.81 -0.75
CA GLU A 353 3.38 -8.71 -1.81
C GLU A 353 2.88 -9.36 -3.10
N ALA A 354 2.31 -10.58 -3.01
CA ALA A 354 1.80 -11.28 -4.19
C ALA A 354 0.64 -10.53 -4.87
N LEU A 355 -0.29 -9.94 -4.11
CA LEU A 355 -1.36 -9.10 -4.65
C LEU A 355 -0.82 -7.84 -5.30
N SER A 356 0.19 -7.22 -4.71
CA SER A 356 0.88 -6.07 -5.30
C SER A 356 1.49 -6.41 -6.65
N ALA A 357 2.16 -7.57 -6.78
CA ALA A 357 2.65 -8.05 -8.09
C ALA A 357 1.53 -8.34 -9.07
N TYR A 358 0.48 -9.03 -8.62
CA TYR A 358 -0.65 -9.40 -9.47
C TYR A 358 -1.39 -8.18 -10.04
N ARG A 359 -1.46 -7.09 -9.27
CA ARG A 359 -2.09 -5.80 -9.65
C ARG A 359 -1.11 -4.79 -10.27
N GLY A 360 0.20 -5.07 -10.21
CA GLY A 360 1.28 -4.20 -10.69
C GLY A 360 1.45 -4.14 -12.21
N GLY A 361 0.60 -4.84 -12.98
CA GLY A 361 0.65 -4.88 -14.44
C GLY A 361 1.30 -6.13 -15.00
N GLN A 362 1.43 -6.17 -16.34
CA GLN A 362 1.78 -7.41 -17.05
C GLN A 362 3.14 -7.97 -16.63
N ASP A 363 4.17 -7.13 -16.51
CA ASP A 363 5.53 -7.58 -16.20
C ASP A 363 5.65 -8.16 -14.79
N MET A 364 5.06 -7.48 -13.79
CA MET A 364 5.04 -7.99 -12.41
C MET A 364 4.18 -9.24 -12.26
N ARG A 365 3.08 -9.33 -13.02
CA ARG A 365 2.22 -10.51 -13.04
C ARG A 365 2.89 -11.70 -13.73
N ARG A 366 3.68 -11.46 -14.79
CA ARG A 366 4.59 -12.45 -15.40
C ARG A 366 5.64 -12.93 -14.41
N TYR A 367 6.29 -12.00 -13.70
CA TYR A 367 7.27 -12.30 -12.66
C TYR A 367 6.67 -13.22 -11.58
N LEU A 368 5.52 -12.84 -11.01
CA LEU A 368 4.81 -13.66 -10.00
C LEU A 368 4.52 -15.08 -10.51
N TYR A 369 4.01 -15.20 -11.75
CA TYR A 369 3.72 -16.51 -12.33
C TYR A 369 4.98 -17.36 -12.52
N ARG A 370 6.06 -16.77 -13.03
CA ARG A 370 7.33 -17.46 -13.29
C ARG A 370 7.96 -17.96 -12.00
N GLU A 371 8.06 -17.09 -11.00
CA GLU A 371 8.73 -17.40 -9.73
C GLU A 371 7.89 -18.35 -8.86
N SER A 372 6.56 -18.21 -8.86
CA SER A 372 5.68 -18.98 -7.97
C SER A 372 4.27 -19.18 -8.54
N PRO A 373 4.07 -20.15 -9.46
CA PRO A 373 2.76 -20.40 -10.07
C PRO A 373 1.66 -20.80 -9.07
N THR A 374 2.03 -21.50 -7.98
CA THR A 374 1.11 -21.85 -6.90
C THR A 374 0.61 -20.59 -6.19
N LEU A 375 1.53 -19.69 -5.80
CA LEU A 375 1.19 -18.42 -5.18
C LEU A 375 0.37 -17.54 -6.15
N TYR A 376 0.75 -17.47 -7.42
CA TYR A 376 -0.05 -16.78 -8.46
C TYR A 376 -1.51 -17.24 -8.46
N THR A 377 -1.75 -18.56 -8.41
CA THR A 377 -3.09 -19.13 -8.45
C THR A 377 -3.88 -18.78 -7.18
N ALA A 378 -3.25 -18.90 -6.01
CA ALA A 378 -3.86 -18.51 -4.74
C ALA A 378 -4.20 -17.01 -4.71
N THR A 379 -3.29 -16.15 -5.17
CA THR A 379 -3.48 -14.70 -5.27
C THR A 379 -4.62 -14.33 -6.22
N LYS A 380 -4.67 -14.95 -7.40
CA LYS A 380 -5.78 -14.75 -8.35
C LYS A 380 -7.12 -15.11 -7.73
N ASN A 381 -7.21 -16.27 -7.09
CA ASN A 381 -8.44 -16.72 -6.45
C ASN A 381 -8.89 -15.76 -5.34
N TYR A 382 -7.95 -15.26 -4.54
CA TYR A 382 -8.24 -14.27 -3.51
C TYR A 382 -8.74 -12.94 -4.10
N ASP A 383 -8.07 -12.41 -5.13
CA ASP A 383 -8.48 -11.17 -5.81
C ASP A 383 -9.88 -11.32 -6.43
N ASP A 384 -10.17 -12.45 -7.09
CA ASP A 384 -11.50 -12.73 -7.66
C ASP A 384 -12.59 -12.82 -6.57
N GLN A 385 -12.28 -13.38 -5.39
CA GLN A 385 -13.20 -13.41 -4.24
C GLN A 385 -13.47 -12.01 -3.70
N GLU A 386 -12.45 -11.18 -3.56
CA GLU A 386 -12.60 -9.79 -3.11
C GLU A 386 -13.48 -8.99 -4.07
N ILE A 387 -13.19 -9.06 -5.38
CA ILE A 387 -13.96 -8.40 -6.43
C ILE A 387 -15.43 -8.87 -6.37
N SER A 388 -15.65 -10.18 -6.26
CA SER A 388 -17.00 -10.77 -6.17
C SER A 388 -17.75 -10.29 -4.94
N ARG A 389 -17.08 -10.17 -3.79
CA ARG A 389 -17.67 -9.70 -2.54
C ARG A 389 -18.16 -8.25 -2.64
N VAL A 390 -17.36 -7.38 -3.28
CA VAL A 390 -17.68 -5.94 -3.36
C VAL A 390 -18.64 -5.62 -4.50
N TYR A 391 -18.43 -6.19 -5.69
CA TYR A 391 -19.22 -5.84 -6.88
C TYR A 391 -20.34 -6.84 -7.20
N GLY A 392 -20.41 -7.94 -6.46
CA GLY A 392 -21.41 -8.98 -6.62
C GLY A 392 -21.14 -9.92 -7.80
N LEU A 393 -21.97 -10.95 -7.85
CA LEU A 393 -21.99 -11.93 -8.94
C LEU A 393 -23.04 -11.55 -10.00
N ASP A 394 -22.85 -12.03 -11.22
CA ASP A 394 -23.84 -12.02 -12.29
C ASP A 394 -24.84 -13.19 -12.17
N SER A 395 -25.77 -13.29 -13.13
CA SER A 395 -26.78 -14.37 -13.17
C SER A 395 -26.20 -15.77 -13.34
N THR A 396 -24.93 -15.90 -13.73
CA THR A 396 -24.23 -17.19 -13.89
C THR A 396 -23.39 -17.56 -12.67
N GLY A 397 -23.38 -16.71 -11.64
CA GLY A 397 -22.55 -16.90 -10.45
C GLY A 397 -21.09 -16.49 -10.65
N GLN A 398 -20.74 -15.77 -11.73
CA GLN A 398 -19.40 -15.22 -11.94
C GLN A 398 -19.30 -13.78 -11.45
N SER A 399 -18.10 -13.35 -11.06
CA SER A 399 -17.85 -11.95 -10.70
C SER A 399 -18.20 -11.02 -11.85
N ARG A 400 -18.90 -9.91 -11.57
CA ARG A 400 -19.24 -8.90 -12.59
C ARG A 400 -18.03 -8.19 -13.19
N PHE A 401 -16.90 -8.26 -12.50
CA PHE A 401 -15.63 -7.66 -12.92
C PHE A 401 -14.51 -8.70 -12.89
N LEU A 402 -13.40 -8.38 -13.53
CA LEU A 402 -12.16 -9.16 -13.46
C LEU A 402 -10.95 -8.24 -13.50
N ARG A 403 -9.82 -8.74 -13.01
CA ARG A 403 -8.52 -8.08 -13.12
C ARG A 403 -7.87 -8.35 -14.48
N THR A 404 -7.72 -7.32 -15.29
CA THR A 404 -7.04 -7.41 -16.59
C THR A 404 -5.52 -7.62 -16.42
N PRO A 405 -4.81 -8.04 -17.49
CA PRO A 405 -3.36 -8.26 -17.42
C PRO A 405 -2.55 -7.04 -16.98
N ASP A 406 -3.04 -5.84 -17.29
CA ASP A 406 -2.46 -4.57 -16.87
C ASP A 406 -2.76 -4.21 -15.40
N GLY A 407 -3.47 -5.06 -14.63
CA GLY A 407 -3.74 -4.85 -13.21
C GLY A 407 -4.94 -3.97 -12.89
N LEU A 408 -5.70 -3.54 -13.88
CA LEU A 408 -6.91 -2.74 -13.70
C LEU A 408 -8.17 -3.64 -13.57
N LEU A 409 -9.26 -3.08 -13.05
CA LEU A 409 -10.56 -3.73 -13.13
C LEU A 409 -11.23 -3.42 -14.45
N ALA A 410 -11.80 -4.45 -15.08
CA ALA A 410 -12.69 -4.30 -16.22
C ALA A 410 -13.99 -5.07 -15.97
N LYS A 411 -15.07 -4.64 -16.64
CA LYS A 411 -16.31 -5.43 -16.70
C LYS A 411 -15.98 -6.83 -17.24
N ARG A 412 -16.57 -7.86 -16.65
CA ARG A 412 -16.44 -9.22 -17.16
C ARG A 412 -17.32 -9.38 -18.39
N ASP A 413 -16.75 -9.09 -19.55
CA ASP A 413 -17.32 -9.41 -20.87
C ASP A 413 -16.39 -10.32 -21.67
N LEU A 414 -16.84 -10.75 -22.86
CA LEU A 414 -16.07 -11.67 -23.71
C LEU A 414 -14.69 -11.09 -24.09
N SER A 415 -14.58 -9.78 -24.33
CA SER A 415 -13.32 -9.14 -24.71
C SER A 415 -12.31 -9.22 -23.56
N SER A 416 -12.72 -8.80 -22.36
CA SER A 416 -11.87 -8.83 -21.18
C SER A 416 -11.48 -10.25 -20.76
N VAL A 417 -12.40 -11.22 -20.88
CA VAL A 417 -12.11 -12.63 -20.60
C VAL A 417 -11.10 -13.20 -21.60
N MET A 418 -11.27 -12.92 -22.91
CA MET A 418 -10.34 -13.40 -23.93
C MET A 418 -8.96 -12.76 -23.81
N ASN A 419 -8.88 -11.46 -23.48
CA ASN A 419 -7.62 -10.78 -23.20
C ASN A 419 -6.87 -11.42 -22.03
N LEU A 420 -7.56 -11.62 -20.89
CA LEU A 420 -6.97 -12.26 -19.72
C LEU A 420 -6.52 -13.70 -20.04
N ARG A 421 -7.36 -14.48 -20.73
CA ARG A 421 -7.04 -15.86 -21.11
C ARG A 421 -5.83 -15.93 -22.03
N SER A 422 -5.76 -15.08 -23.06
CA SER A 422 -4.63 -15.04 -23.99
C SER A 422 -3.33 -14.69 -23.25
N PHE A 423 -3.39 -13.77 -22.31
CA PHE A 423 -2.24 -13.47 -21.45
C PHE A 423 -1.83 -14.70 -20.63
N GLU A 424 -2.75 -15.36 -19.92
CA GLU A 424 -2.47 -16.55 -19.11
C GLU A 424 -1.99 -17.76 -19.92
N GLU A 425 -2.43 -17.90 -21.17
CA GLU A 425 -1.88 -18.88 -22.11
C GLU A 425 -0.45 -18.53 -22.52
N SER A 426 -0.13 -17.24 -22.73
CA SER A 426 1.25 -16.81 -23.00
C SER A 426 2.20 -17.11 -21.82
N LEU A 427 1.73 -16.98 -20.57
CA LEU A 427 2.53 -17.31 -19.38
C LEU A 427 2.96 -18.78 -19.34
N LYS A 428 2.08 -19.69 -19.79
CA LYS A 428 2.38 -21.13 -19.83
C LYS A 428 3.44 -21.48 -20.87
N SER A 429 3.51 -20.70 -21.96
CA SER A 429 4.49 -20.92 -23.02
C SER A 429 5.91 -20.44 -22.69
N GLU A 430 6.08 -19.66 -21.62
CA GLU A 430 7.37 -19.14 -21.15
C GLU A 430 8.11 -20.08 -20.18
N ARG A 431 7.49 -21.20 -19.80
CA ARG A 431 8.08 -22.25 -18.96
C ARG A 431 8.47 -23.45 -19.82
#